data_AF-A0A2N2R4F7-F1
#
_entry.id   AF-A0A2N2R4F7-F1
#
_cell.length_a   1.000
_cell.length_b   1.000
_cell.length_c   1.000
_cell.angle_alpha   90.00
_cell.angle_beta   90.00
_cell.angle_gamma   90.00
#
_symmetry.space_group_name_H-M   'P 1'
#
loop_
_entity.id
_entity.type
_entity.pdbx_description
1 polymer ?
#
loop_
_entity_poly.entity_id
_entity_poly.type
_entity_poly.pdbx_seq_one_letter_code
_entity_poly.pdbx_strand_id
1 'polypeptide(L)'
;MLTGEATQNNKRNIAVPALGNVGDFFGNSDWAITGLAQKVVLISPSCAIAWAGSWIGAKSLIFDLREMSQREALTAGAILSYLEQNTDLQQYPVSVVGWVLEGRENFKQFWYEAEYTFTGDKLGLVAVAGTGRSAMKQFVETIGSMPPIATTGTVGPAQLAIGTSSFLNSALIRTELHGGNSTPTLLSMFGGGYEAAIYTDGAFRKIGDITYVLWEACVIKGKVIFSSPQLILKQQYESPRVSWRPVGLSQATMAA
;
A
#
# COMPACT_ATOMS: atom_id res chain seq x y z
N MET A 1 7.49 1.31 5.04
CA MET A 1 8.65 2.17 5.28
C MET A 1 9.00 2.15 6.75
N LEU A 2 10.27 1.93 7.08
CA LEU A 2 10.81 2.14 8.42
C LEU A 2 11.70 3.39 8.35
N THR A 3 11.44 4.35 9.23
CA THR A 3 12.27 5.53 9.45
C THR A 3 12.91 5.41 10.83
N GLY A 4 14.15 5.87 10.98
CA GLY A 4 14.88 5.83 12.24
C GLY A 4 16.02 6.84 12.28
N GLU A 5 16.62 7.02 13.45
CA GLU A 5 17.80 7.86 13.62
C GLU A 5 18.98 7.38 12.75
N ALA A 6 19.64 8.33 12.10
CA ALA A 6 20.76 8.14 11.19
C ALA A 6 22.03 7.90 12.01
N THR A 7 22.28 6.66 12.42
CA THR A 7 23.60 6.28 12.96
C THR A 7 24.63 6.19 11.83
N GLN A 8 25.92 6.49 12.11
CA GLN A 8 27.01 6.49 11.10
C GLN A 8 27.12 5.17 10.29
N ASN A 9 26.56 4.06 10.80
CA ASN A 9 26.53 2.74 10.14
C ASN A 9 25.26 2.45 9.31
N ASN A 10 24.27 3.34 9.28
CA ASN A 10 22.95 3.09 8.67
C ASN A 10 22.70 3.84 7.35
N LYS A 11 23.71 4.50 6.75
CA LYS A 11 23.65 5.04 5.38
C LYS A 11 23.67 3.92 4.34
N ARG A 12 22.70 3.01 4.40
CA ARG A 12 22.47 2.03 3.32
C ARG A 12 21.86 2.77 2.14
N ASN A 13 22.35 2.51 0.93
CA ASN A 13 21.69 2.94 -0.29
C ASN A 13 20.33 2.25 -0.38
N ILE A 14 19.27 2.96 0.01
CA ILE A 14 17.91 2.46 -0.12
C ILE A 14 17.32 3.11 -1.36
N ALA A 15 16.96 2.27 -2.33
CA ALA A 15 16.23 2.73 -3.49
C ALA A 15 14.74 2.81 -3.14
N VAL A 16 14.18 4.01 -3.17
CA VAL A 16 12.74 4.23 -3.23
C VAL A 16 12.34 4.25 -4.71
N PRO A 17 11.33 3.47 -5.14
CA PRO A 17 11.11 3.20 -6.57
C PRO A 17 10.88 4.43 -7.43
N ALA A 18 10.14 5.41 -6.89
CA ALA A 18 9.85 6.66 -7.60
C ALA A 18 11.00 7.68 -7.55
N LEU A 19 11.94 7.55 -6.61
CA LEU A 19 12.95 8.58 -6.34
C LEU A 19 14.41 8.13 -6.52
N GLY A 20 14.65 6.83 -6.72
CA GLY A 20 15.99 6.27 -6.71
C GLY A 20 16.58 6.24 -5.30
N ASN A 21 17.88 6.52 -5.16
CA ASN A 21 18.58 6.43 -3.88
C ASN A 21 18.23 7.62 -2.97
N VAL A 22 17.68 7.33 -1.78
CA VAL A 22 17.19 8.34 -0.83
C VAL A 22 18.11 8.55 0.38
N GLY A 23 19.40 8.23 0.26
CA GLY A 23 20.37 8.22 1.36
C GLY A 23 20.44 9.49 2.23
N ASP A 24 20.13 10.66 1.66
CA ASP A 24 20.07 11.95 2.37
C ASP A 24 18.71 12.69 2.15
N PHE A 25 17.62 11.97 1.84
CA PHE A 25 16.32 12.59 1.51
C PHE A 25 15.79 13.54 2.59
N PHE A 26 16.07 13.25 3.87
CA PHE A 26 15.68 14.10 4.99
C PHE A 26 16.77 15.11 5.42
N GLY A 27 17.82 15.32 4.62
CA GLY A 27 18.89 16.28 4.89
C GLY A 27 19.57 16.05 6.25
N ASN A 28 19.71 17.11 7.05
CA ASN A 28 20.34 17.07 8.38
C ASN A 28 19.38 16.71 9.53
N SER A 29 18.20 16.16 9.24
CA SER A 29 17.17 15.94 10.29
C SER A 29 17.44 14.72 11.19
N ASP A 30 18.65 14.15 11.17
CA ASP A 30 18.99 12.88 11.83
C ASP A 30 18.07 11.70 11.46
N TRP A 31 17.15 11.82 10.50
CA TRP A 31 16.28 10.73 10.07
C TRP A 31 16.75 10.12 8.74
N ALA A 32 16.68 8.79 8.63
CA ALA A 32 16.93 8.07 7.40
C ALA A 32 15.84 7.03 7.12
N ILE A 33 15.64 6.73 5.83
CA ILE A 33 14.86 5.57 5.40
C ILE A 33 15.74 4.35 5.60
N THR A 34 15.31 3.40 6.43
CA THR A 34 16.06 2.17 6.76
C THR A 34 15.54 0.92 6.05
N GLY A 35 14.38 1.02 5.39
CA GLY A 35 13.89 0.03 4.43
C GLY A 35 12.40 0.15 4.08
N LEU A 36 11.98 -0.66 3.11
CA LEU A 36 10.57 -0.90 2.82
C LEU A 36 10.05 -2.00 3.75
N ALA A 37 8.87 -1.79 4.30
CA ALA A 37 8.21 -2.74 5.19
C ALA A 37 6.90 -3.16 4.54
N GLN A 38 6.62 -4.45 4.61
CA GLN A 38 5.38 -5.03 4.13
C GLN A 38 4.25 -4.72 5.13
N LYS A 39 3.34 -3.83 4.78
CA LYS A 39 2.27 -3.37 5.68
C LYS A 39 0.95 -4.08 5.46
N VAL A 40 0.72 -4.66 4.28
CA VAL A 40 -0.42 -5.54 4.03
C VAL A 40 -0.02 -6.99 4.27
N VAL A 41 -0.78 -7.71 5.09
CA VAL A 41 -0.43 -9.06 5.57
C VAL A 41 -1.64 -9.97 5.44
N LEU A 42 -1.42 -11.12 4.79
CA LEU A 42 -2.38 -12.22 4.79
C LEU A 42 -2.14 -13.03 6.07
N ILE A 43 -3.14 -13.07 6.94
CA ILE A 43 -3.09 -13.85 8.18
C ILE A 43 -3.48 -15.30 7.88
N SER A 44 -4.57 -15.47 7.15
CA SER A 44 -5.10 -16.75 6.66
C SER A 44 -5.78 -16.54 5.29
N PRO A 45 -6.24 -17.60 4.61
CA PRO A 45 -7.04 -17.44 3.38
C PRO A 45 -8.30 -16.58 3.58
N SER A 46 -8.85 -16.53 4.80
CA SER A 46 -10.07 -15.79 5.14
C SER A 46 -9.81 -14.49 5.91
N CYS A 47 -8.56 -14.10 6.16
CA CYS A 47 -8.26 -12.88 6.90
C CYS A 47 -7.02 -12.15 6.35
N ALA A 48 -7.19 -10.86 6.07
CA ALA A 48 -6.11 -9.96 5.69
C ALA A 48 -6.17 -8.67 6.52
N ILE A 49 -4.99 -8.15 6.87
CA ILE A 49 -4.85 -6.91 7.63
C ILE A 49 -3.85 -5.97 6.95
N ALA A 50 -3.99 -4.69 7.22
CA ALA A 50 -2.96 -3.69 7.06
C ALA A 50 -2.67 -3.03 8.41
N TRP A 51 -1.40 -2.70 8.66
CA TRP A 51 -0.97 -2.16 9.95
C TRP A 51 -0.17 -0.84 9.82
N ALA A 52 -0.27 -0.02 10.86
CA ALA A 52 0.55 1.16 11.08
C ALA A 52 1.03 1.21 12.55
N GLY A 53 2.02 2.06 12.85
CA GLY A 53 2.61 2.16 14.19
C GLY A 53 3.87 1.31 14.37
N SER A 54 4.02 0.71 15.55
CA SER A 54 5.22 -0.03 15.97
C SER A 54 5.47 -1.28 15.14
N TRP A 55 6.67 -1.41 14.57
CA TRP A 55 7.08 -2.63 13.88
C TRP A 55 7.14 -3.84 14.80
N ILE A 56 7.58 -3.65 16.05
CA ILE A 56 7.65 -4.72 17.05
C ILE A 56 6.25 -5.20 17.41
N GLY A 57 5.34 -4.24 17.71
CA GLY A 57 3.95 -4.53 18.01
C GLY A 57 3.26 -5.25 16.85
N ALA A 58 3.47 -4.78 15.62
CA ALA A 58 2.89 -5.41 14.43
C ALA A 58 3.42 -6.84 14.22
N LYS A 59 4.71 -7.08 14.46
CA LYS A 59 5.29 -8.43 14.33
C LYS A 59 4.69 -9.39 15.35
N SER A 60 4.52 -8.97 16.61
CA SER A 60 3.84 -9.77 17.63
C SER A 60 2.40 -10.06 17.21
N LEU A 61 1.63 -9.00 16.91
CA LEU A 61 0.24 -9.11 16.45
C LEU A 61 0.08 -10.12 15.30
N ILE A 62 0.90 -10.03 14.26
CA ILE A 62 0.84 -10.92 13.10
C ILE A 62 1.10 -12.37 13.50
N PHE A 63 2.06 -12.60 14.39
CA PHE A 63 2.37 -13.94 14.90
C PHE A 63 1.18 -14.50 15.67
N ASP A 64 0.63 -13.73 16.61
CA ASP A 64 -0.46 -14.17 17.47
C ASP A 64 -1.75 -14.44 16.68
N LEU A 65 -2.10 -13.56 15.72
CA LEU A 65 -3.26 -13.79 14.85
C LEU A 65 -3.10 -15.03 13.96
N ARG A 66 -1.87 -15.34 13.52
CA ARG A 66 -1.61 -16.58 12.78
C ARG A 66 -1.78 -17.81 13.67
N GLU A 67 -1.26 -17.77 14.90
CA GLU A 67 -1.46 -18.84 15.88
C GLU A 67 -2.95 -19.04 16.21
N MET A 68 -3.70 -17.95 16.41
CA MET A 68 -5.15 -18.02 16.59
C MET A 68 -5.83 -18.67 15.38
N SER A 69 -5.46 -18.28 14.16
CA SER A 69 -6.05 -18.81 12.92
C SER A 69 -5.80 -20.30 12.68
N GLN A 70 -4.77 -20.87 13.31
CA GLN A 70 -4.49 -22.31 13.26
C GLN A 70 -5.38 -23.11 14.20
N ARG A 71 -5.89 -22.48 15.28
CA ARG A 71 -6.74 -23.12 16.29
C ARG A 71 -8.21 -23.06 15.90
N GLU A 72 -8.64 -21.91 15.39
CA GLU A 72 -10.03 -21.66 15.02
C GLU A 72 -10.14 -20.63 13.89
N ALA A 73 -11.30 -20.61 13.23
CA ALA A 73 -11.59 -19.60 12.23
C ALA A 73 -11.67 -18.21 12.88
N LEU A 74 -10.87 -17.27 12.38
CA LEU A 74 -10.88 -15.90 12.89
C LEU A 74 -12.23 -15.22 12.63
N THR A 75 -12.64 -14.39 13.59
CA THR A 75 -13.79 -13.48 13.49
C THR A 75 -13.35 -12.07 13.81
N ALA A 76 -14.08 -11.05 13.32
CA ALA A 76 -13.79 -9.66 13.61
C ALA A 76 -13.86 -9.40 15.11
N GLY A 77 -14.86 -9.98 15.79
CA GLY A 77 -15.03 -9.88 17.24
C GLY A 77 -13.83 -10.45 18.01
N ALA A 78 -13.39 -11.67 17.68
CA ALA A 78 -12.23 -12.28 18.35
C ALA A 78 -10.94 -11.49 18.14
N ILE A 79 -10.72 -10.95 16.94
CA ILE A 79 -9.56 -10.11 16.64
C ILE A 79 -9.61 -8.81 17.44
N LEU A 80 -10.75 -8.13 17.50
CA LEU A 80 -10.90 -6.88 18.25
C LEU A 80 -10.74 -7.11 19.76
N SER A 81 -11.37 -8.15 20.31
CA SER A 81 -11.20 -8.51 21.72
C SER A 81 -9.74 -8.82 22.07
N TYR A 82 -9.01 -9.49 21.17
CA TYR A 82 -7.58 -9.72 21.33
C TYR A 82 -6.79 -8.39 21.36
N LEU A 83 -7.04 -7.50 20.39
CA LEU A 83 -6.36 -6.21 20.28
C LEU A 83 -6.60 -5.32 21.52
N GLU A 84 -7.81 -5.32 22.05
CA GLU A 84 -8.20 -4.53 23.24
C GLU A 84 -7.56 -5.06 24.54
N GLN A 85 -7.35 -6.38 24.65
CA GLN A 85 -6.85 -7.02 25.86
C GLN A 85 -5.33 -7.19 25.89
N ASN A 86 -4.65 -7.05 24.74
CA ASN A 86 -3.22 -7.28 24.66
C ASN A 86 -2.42 -6.10 25.24
N THR A 87 -1.75 -6.33 26.37
CA THR A 87 -0.92 -5.35 27.07
C THR A 87 0.35 -4.96 26.32
N ASP A 88 0.93 -5.87 25.53
CA ASP A 88 2.14 -5.58 24.74
C ASP A 88 1.86 -4.53 23.66
N LEU A 89 0.63 -4.52 23.12
CA LEU A 89 0.20 -3.51 22.16
C LEU A 89 -0.01 -2.13 22.80
N GLN A 90 -0.21 -2.05 24.12
CA GLN A 90 -0.20 -0.76 24.82
C GLN A 90 1.22 -0.19 24.93
N GLN A 91 2.22 -1.04 25.12
CA GLN A 91 3.63 -0.65 25.12
C GLN A 91 4.15 -0.33 23.71
N TYR A 92 3.66 -1.07 22.71
CA TYR A 92 4.07 -0.97 21.31
C TYR A 92 2.86 -0.70 20.42
N PRO A 93 2.33 0.54 20.40
CA PRO A 93 1.05 0.85 19.78
C PRO A 93 1.02 0.54 18.28
N VAL A 94 -0.09 -0.06 17.86
CA VAL A 94 -0.40 -0.39 16.47
C VAL A 94 -1.81 0.05 16.12
N SER A 95 -1.99 0.51 14.89
CA SER A 95 -3.30 0.68 14.28
C SER A 95 -3.49 -0.41 13.23
N VAL A 96 -4.70 -0.97 13.16
CA VAL A 96 -5.02 -2.09 12.27
C VAL A 96 -6.28 -1.77 11.50
N VAL A 97 -6.26 -2.04 10.21
CA VAL A 97 -7.48 -2.12 9.38
C VAL A 97 -7.48 -3.49 8.70
N GLY A 98 -8.62 -4.16 8.65
CA GLY A 98 -8.65 -5.53 8.16
C GLY A 98 -9.99 -5.97 7.64
N TRP A 99 -9.94 -7.11 6.96
CA TRP A 99 -11.10 -7.84 6.50
C TRP A 99 -10.99 -9.29 6.95
N VAL A 100 -12.13 -9.86 7.34
CA VAL A 100 -12.27 -11.28 7.66
C VAL A 100 -13.54 -11.82 7.03
N LEU A 101 -13.45 -13.01 6.45
CA LEU A 101 -14.61 -13.75 5.97
C LEU A 101 -15.07 -14.71 7.07
N GLU A 102 -16.24 -14.42 7.63
CA GLU A 102 -16.87 -15.25 8.65
C GLU A 102 -17.91 -16.18 8.00
N GLY A 103 -17.63 -17.48 7.92
CA GLY A 103 -18.48 -18.42 7.18
C GLY A 103 -18.19 -18.39 5.68
N ARG A 104 -19.23 -18.45 4.82
CA ARG A 104 -19.05 -18.59 3.36
C ARG A 104 -19.01 -17.27 2.59
N GLU A 105 -19.83 -16.30 2.97
CA GLU A 105 -20.01 -15.05 2.19
C GLU A 105 -20.20 -13.80 3.07
N ASN A 106 -19.97 -13.89 4.38
CA ASN A 106 -20.13 -12.77 5.30
C ASN A 106 -18.77 -12.10 5.57
N PHE A 107 -18.42 -11.15 4.70
CA PHE A 107 -17.25 -10.30 4.88
C PHE A 107 -17.50 -9.27 5.98
N LYS A 108 -16.61 -9.23 6.97
CA LYS A 108 -16.56 -8.22 8.01
C LYS A 108 -15.29 -7.39 7.85
N GLN A 109 -15.49 -6.09 7.69
CA GLN A 109 -14.42 -5.12 7.90
C GLN A 109 -14.27 -4.86 9.40
N PHE A 110 -13.05 -4.71 9.87
CA PHE A 110 -12.75 -4.29 11.24
C PHE A 110 -11.58 -3.30 11.25
N TRP A 111 -11.50 -2.53 12.33
CA TRP A 111 -10.41 -1.60 12.55
C TRP A 111 -10.16 -1.40 14.04
N TYR A 112 -8.91 -1.13 14.40
CA TYR A 112 -8.46 -0.84 15.75
C TYR A 112 -7.53 0.37 15.69
N GLU A 113 -7.80 1.37 16.53
CA GLU A 113 -7.05 2.64 16.56
C GLU A 113 -6.92 3.30 15.17
N ALA A 114 -7.96 3.18 14.33
CA ALA A 114 -8.01 3.85 13.03
C ALA A 114 -8.50 5.29 13.18
N GLU A 115 -7.74 6.24 12.64
CA GLU A 115 -8.01 7.67 12.84
C GLU A 115 -9.20 8.22 12.06
N TYR A 116 -9.51 7.66 10.87
CA TYR A 116 -10.73 8.02 10.15
C TYR A 116 -11.50 6.79 9.70
N THR A 117 -12.82 6.88 9.82
CA THR A 117 -13.78 5.97 9.20
C THR A 117 -14.83 6.79 8.47
N PHE A 118 -15.01 6.57 7.18
CA PHE A 118 -15.91 7.34 6.33
C PHE A 118 -16.39 6.53 5.13
N THR A 119 -17.50 6.94 4.52
CA THR A 119 -17.97 6.36 3.26
C THR A 119 -17.25 7.03 2.11
N GLY A 120 -16.42 6.28 1.38
CA GLY A 120 -15.90 6.70 0.09
C GLY A 120 -16.86 6.23 -0.99
N ASP A 121 -17.65 7.11 -1.59
CA ASP A 121 -18.76 6.82 -2.53
C ASP A 121 -18.63 5.49 -3.30
N LYS A 122 -17.54 5.31 -4.05
CA LYS A 122 -17.29 4.13 -4.88
C LYS A 122 -16.51 2.99 -4.19
N LEU A 123 -15.85 3.28 -3.08
CA LEU A 123 -15.03 2.34 -2.32
C LEU A 123 -15.77 1.76 -1.09
N GLY A 124 -16.99 2.23 -0.82
CA GLY A 124 -17.78 1.82 0.33
C GLY A 124 -17.23 2.39 1.63
N LEU A 125 -17.31 1.61 2.71
CA LEU A 125 -16.77 1.99 4.01
C LEU A 125 -15.23 1.92 3.99
N VAL A 126 -14.59 3.04 4.31
CA VAL A 126 -13.14 3.17 4.31
C VAL A 126 -12.68 3.51 5.72
N ALA A 127 -11.75 2.71 6.22
CA ALA A 127 -10.98 2.99 7.44
C ALA A 127 -9.52 3.27 7.05
N VAL A 128 -8.94 4.32 7.61
CA VAL A 128 -7.55 4.72 7.33
C VAL A 128 -6.81 4.99 8.63
N ALA A 129 -5.54 4.59 8.63
CA ALA A 129 -4.68 4.76 9.78
C ALA A 129 -3.23 5.14 9.44
N GLY A 130 -2.54 5.71 10.43
CA GLY A 130 -1.12 6.05 10.35
C GLY A 130 -0.84 7.42 9.72
N THR A 131 0.44 7.70 9.47
CA THR A 131 0.93 9.03 9.07
C THR A 131 0.35 9.54 7.74
N GLY A 132 0.00 8.65 6.82
CA GLY A 132 -0.62 8.99 5.53
C GLY A 132 -2.14 9.17 5.54
N ARG A 133 -2.80 9.11 6.71
CA ARG A 133 -4.26 9.10 6.83
C ARG A 133 -4.97 10.26 6.13
N SER A 134 -4.48 11.48 6.28
CA SER A 134 -5.14 12.68 5.73
C SER A 134 -5.02 12.72 4.21
N ALA A 135 -3.84 12.38 3.69
CA ALA A 135 -3.61 12.26 2.25
C ALA A 135 -4.47 11.14 1.66
N MET A 136 -4.58 10.00 2.34
CA MET A 136 -5.43 8.89 1.90
C MET A 136 -6.92 9.28 1.91
N LYS A 137 -7.39 9.99 2.94
CA LYS A 137 -8.77 10.49 2.99
C LYS A 137 -9.09 11.38 1.79
N GLN A 138 -8.26 12.39 1.56
CA GLN A 138 -8.42 13.31 0.42
C GLN A 138 -8.37 12.56 -0.92
N PHE A 139 -7.48 11.58 -1.03
CA PHE A 139 -7.33 10.76 -2.23
C PHE A 139 -8.59 9.93 -2.51
N VAL A 140 -9.16 9.28 -1.49
CA VAL A 140 -10.42 8.52 -1.61
C VAL A 140 -11.58 9.43 -1.98
N GLU A 141 -11.71 10.60 -1.33
CA GLU A 141 -12.75 11.59 -1.66
C GLU A 141 -12.64 12.06 -3.12
N THR A 142 -11.41 12.34 -3.57
CA THR A 142 -11.16 12.74 -4.96
C THR A 142 -11.62 11.67 -5.93
N ILE A 143 -11.31 10.40 -5.66
CA ILE A 143 -11.67 9.28 -6.55
C ILE A 143 -13.15 8.96 -6.52
N GLY A 144 -13.80 9.13 -5.36
CA GLY A 144 -15.25 9.11 -5.24
C GLY A 144 -15.91 10.07 -6.23
N SER A 145 -15.36 11.29 -6.35
CA SER A 145 -15.87 12.34 -7.23
C SER A 145 -15.57 12.19 -8.73
N MET A 146 -14.61 11.32 -9.11
CA MET A 146 -14.28 11.12 -10.52
C MET A 146 -15.44 10.49 -11.30
N PRO A 147 -15.47 10.54 -12.64
CA PRO A 147 -16.36 9.67 -13.41
C PRO A 147 -16.06 8.18 -13.14
N PRO A 148 -17.02 7.25 -13.37
CA PRO A 148 -16.72 5.82 -13.35
C PRO A 148 -15.56 5.50 -14.30
N ILE A 149 -14.67 4.59 -13.90
CA ILE A 149 -13.61 4.10 -14.79
C ILE A 149 -14.32 3.42 -15.97
N ALA A 150 -14.09 3.95 -17.18
CA ALA A 150 -14.66 3.37 -18.38
C ALA A 150 -14.08 1.96 -18.57
N THR A 151 -14.96 0.96 -18.55
CA THR A 151 -14.61 -0.42 -18.83
C THR A 151 -15.01 -0.77 -20.26
N THR A 152 -14.23 -1.65 -20.89
CA THR A 152 -14.60 -2.25 -22.17
C THR A 152 -14.94 -3.73 -21.92
N GLY A 153 -16.04 -4.19 -22.51
CA GLY A 153 -16.54 -5.55 -22.29
C GLY A 153 -17.21 -5.78 -20.93
N THR A 154 -17.45 -7.05 -20.61
CA THR A 154 -18.06 -7.47 -19.34
C THR A 154 -16.98 -7.62 -18.28
N VAL A 155 -17.06 -6.82 -17.21
CA VAL A 155 -16.12 -6.83 -16.09
C VAL A 155 -16.84 -7.30 -14.84
N GLY A 156 -16.35 -8.39 -14.22
CA GLY A 156 -16.88 -8.89 -12.96
C GLY A 156 -16.39 -8.09 -11.75
N PRO A 157 -17.00 -8.27 -10.56
CA PRO A 157 -16.64 -7.54 -9.35
C PRO A 157 -15.16 -7.68 -8.94
N ALA A 158 -14.59 -8.88 -9.08
CA ALA A 158 -13.18 -9.14 -8.75
C ALA A 158 -12.22 -8.37 -9.68
N GLN A 159 -12.49 -8.37 -10.99
CA GLN A 159 -11.71 -7.61 -11.97
C GLN A 159 -11.83 -6.11 -11.73
N LEU A 160 -13.01 -5.61 -11.36
CA LEU A 160 -13.21 -4.21 -11.00
C LEU A 160 -12.41 -3.82 -9.75
N ALA A 161 -12.38 -4.68 -8.73
CA ALA A 161 -11.58 -4.47 -7.51
C ALA A 161 -10.07 -4.45 -7.82
N ILE A 162 -9.58 -5.38 -8.65
CA ILE A 162 -8.19 -5.40 -9.12
C ILE A 162 -7.83 -4.13 -9.88
N GLY A 163 -8.68 -3.75 -10.86
CA GLY A 163 -8.45 -2.56 -11.68
C GLY A 163 -8.44 -1.29 -10.84
N THR A 164 -9.40 -1.15 -9.93
CA THR A 164 -9.51 -0.01 -9.02
C THR A 164 -8.28 0.08 -8.12
N SER A 165 -7.94 -0.98 -7.39
CA SER A 165 -6.76 -0.99 -6.50
C SER A 165 -5.44 -0.76 -7.24
N SER A 166 -5.28 -1.32 -8.44
CA SER A 166 -4.10 -1.07 -9.29
C SER A 166 -4.01 0.39 -9.74
N PHE A 167 -5.14 1.00 -10.09
CA PHE A 167 -5.23 2.42 -10.39
C PHE A 167 -4.87 3.28 -9.17
N LEU A 168 -5.41 2.96 -7.98
CA LEU A 168 -5.08 3.65 -6.73
C LEU A 168 -3.57 3.64 -6.47
N ASN A 169 -2.95 2.47 -6.53
CA ASN A 169 -1.51 2.32 -6.35
C ASN A 169 -0.74 3.12 -7.39
N SER A 170 -1.14 3.08 -8.67
CA SER A 170 -0.47 3.79 -9.77
C SER A 170 -0.52 5.32 -9.58
N ALA A 171 -1.67 5.85 -9.16
CA ALA A 171 -1.83 7.28 -8.93
C ALA A 171 -1.03 7.77 -7.73
N LEU A 172 -0.91 6.97 -6.67
CA LEU A 172 -0.04 7.27 -5.54
C LEU A 172 1.44 7.24 -5.95
N ILE A 173 1.89 6.22 -6.69
CA ILE A 173 3.26 6.16 -7.26
C ILE A 173 3.55 7.38 -8.14
N ARG A 174 2.60 7.78 -8.99
CA ARG A 174 2.75 8.96 -9.86
C ARG A 174 2.93 10.24 -9.05
N THR A 175 2.25 10.35 -7.91
CA THR A 175 2.37 11.50 -6.99
C THR A 175 3.76 11.56 -6.35
N GLU A 176 4.34 10.39 -6.02
CA GLU A 176 5.74 10.31 -5.58
C GLU A 176 6.72 10.75 -6.67
N LEU A 177 6.53 10.24 -7.90
CA LEU A 177 7.39 10.54 -9.03
C LEU A 177 7.39 12.03 -9.39
N HIS A 178 6.21 12.65 -9.47
CA HIS A 178 6.09 14.09 -9.77
C HIS A 178 6.60 14.98 -8.64
N GLY A 179 6.44 14.55 -7.39
CA GLY A 179 6.91 15.31 -6.24
C GLY A 179 8.44 15.31 -6.07
N GLY A 180 9.13 14.30 -6.62
CA GLY A 180 10.58 14.18 -6.53
C GLY A 180 11.09 14.28 -5.08
N ASN A 181 12.16 15.04 -4.87
CA ASN A 181 12.75 15.31 -3.55
C ASN A 181 11.84 16.11 -2.61
N SER A 182 10.74 16.67 -3.11
CA SER A 182 9.76 17.43 -2.33
C SER A 182 8.45 16.66 -2.19
N THR A 183 8.44 15.35 -2.44
CA THR A 183 7.19 14.59 -2.40
C THR A 183 6.57 14.64 -0.99
N PRO A 184 5.32 15.13 -0.85
CA PRO A 184 4.68 15.26 0.46
C PRO A 184 4.47 13.93 1.17
N THR A 185 4.47 12.81 0.43
CA THR A 185 4.25 11.47 1.01
C THR A 185 5.42 11.10 1.93
N LEU A 186 6.62 11.05 1.36
CA LEU A 186 7.83 10.63 2.08
C LEU A 186 8.21 11.62 3.17
N LEU A 187 8.05 12.92 2.93
CA LEU A 187 8.25 13.96 3.94
C LEU A 187 7.26 13.81 5.11
N SER A 188 6.08 13.24 4.85
CA SER A 188 5.08 12.89 5.88
C SER A 188 5.22 11.44 6.38
N MET A 189 6.38 10.81 6.19
CA MET A 189 6.70 9.46 6.68
C MET A 189 5.78 8.34 6.15
N PHE A 190 5.24 8.47 4.93
CA PHE A 190 4.52 7.39 4.26
C PHE A 190 4.90 7.28 2.78
N GLY A 191 4.67 6.11 2.18
CA GLY A 191 4.95 5.88 0.76
C GLY A 191 6.16 4.98 0.49
N GLY A 192 6.73 5.14 -0.71
CA GLY A 192 7.84 4.35 -1.25
C GLY A 192 7.46 2.95 -1.75
N GLY A 193 6.17 2.62 -1.73
CA GLY A 193 5.63 1.36 -2.23
C GLY A 193 4.21 1.14 -1.70
N TYR A 194 3.30 0.73 -2.58
CA TYR A 194 1.88 0.60 -2.29
C TYR A 194 1.39 -0.83 -2.49
N GLU A 195 0.69 -1.38 -1.50
CA GLU A 195 0.30 -2.78 -1.49
C GLU A 195 -1.22 -2.91 -1.42
N ALA A 196 -1.74 -3.95 -2.07
CA ALA A 196 -3.15 -4.30 -1.99
C ALA A 196 -3.31 -5.81 -1.81
N ALA A 197 -4.34 -6.19 -1.06
CA ALA A 197 -4.86 -7.54 -0.99
C ALA A 197 -6.33 -7.52 -1.41
N ILE A 198 -6.74 -8.57 -2.13
CA ILE A 198 -8.09 -8.75 -2.65
C ILE A 198 -8.58 -10.14 -2.29
N TYR A 199 -9.88 -10.32 -2.15
CA TYR A 199 -10.47 -11.65 -2.04
C TYR A 199 -10.89 -12.14 -3.43
N THR A 200 -10.29 -13.24 -3.90
CA THR A 200 -10.62 -13.89 -5.17
C THR A 200 -10.36 -15.38 -5.07
N ASP A 201 -11.14 -16.18 -5.79
CA ASP A 201 -10.97 -17.64 -5.86
C ASP A 201 -10.95 -18.29 -4.45
N GLY A 202 -11.85 -17.83 -3.58
CA GLY A 202 -12.04 -18.38 -2.23
C GLY A 202 -10.98 -17.98 -1.20
N ALA A 203 -10.09 -17.02 -1.49
CA ALA A 203 -9.07 -16.58 -0.54
C ALA A 203 -8.63 -15.11 -0.73
N PHE A 204 -8.14 -14.50 0.34
CA PHE A 204 -7.35 -13.28 0.23
C PHE A 204 -6.01 -13.56 -0.45
N ARG A 205 -5.66 -12.72 -1.41
CA ARG A 205 -4.43 -12.78 -2.19
C ARG A 205 -3.88 -11.38 -2.34
N LYS A 206 -2.56 -11.27 -2.37
CA LYS A 206 -1.91 -10.02 -2.76
C LYS A 206 -1.97 -9.86 -4.27
N ILE A 207 -2.15 -8.62 -4.72
CA ILE A 207 -1.96 -8.30 -6.13
C ILE A 207 -0.45 -8.20 -6.37
N GLY A 208 0.15 -9.33 -6.74
CA GLY A 208 1.59 -9.48 -6.95
C GLY A 208 1.98 -9.48 -8.42
N ASP A 209 3.28 -9.40 -8.67
CA ASP A 209 3.91 -9.46 -9.99
C ASP A 209 3.44 -8.36 -10.96
N ILE A 210 3.04 -7.21 -10.44
CA ILE A 210 2.60 -6.07 -11.25
C ILE A 210 3.81 -5.32 -11.80
N THR A 211 3.78 -5.02 -13.10
CA THR A 211 4.67 -4.05 -13.73
C THR A 211 3.90 -2.77 -13.98
N TYR A 212 4.28 -1.69 -13.29
CA TYR A 212 3.75 -0.36 -13.54
C TYR A 212 4.57 0.30 -14.64
N VAL A 213 3.91 0.76 -15.70
CA VAL A 213 4.52 1.53 -16.78
C VAL A 213 3.92 2.93 -16.73
N LEU A 214 4.77 3.93 -16.48
CA LEU A 214 4.37 5.33 -16.42
C LEU A 214 4.87 6.04 -17.68
N TRP A 215 3.93 6.62 -18.42
CA TRP A 215 4.17 7.46 -19.58
C TRP A 215 3.36 8.76 -19.45
N GLU A 216 3.76 9.77 -20.21
CA GLU A 216 2.96 10.96 -20.42
C GLU A 216 2.22 10.86 -21.75
N ALA A 217 1.00 11.38 -21.76
CA ALA A 217 0.23 11.54 -22.97
C ALA A 217 -0.18 13.01 -23.09
N CYS A 218 0.03 13.61 -24.26
CA CYS A 218 -0.45 14.94 -24.58
C CYS A 218 -1.44 14.88 -25.75
N VAL A 219 -2.43 15.77 -25.73
CA VAL A 219 -3.40 15.89 -26.81
C VAL A 219 -3.04 17.12 -27.64
N ILE A 220 -2.54 16.90 -28.86
CA ILE A 220 -2.16 17.97 -29.79
C ILE A 220 -3.07 17.88 -31.02
N LYS A 221 -3.86 18.92 -31.27
CA LYS A 221 -4.79 19.01 -32.43
C LYS A 221 -5.69 17.77 -32.57
N GLY A 222 -6.23 17.29 -31.45
CA GLY A 222 -7.12 16.11 -31.42
C GLY A 222 -6.41 14.76 -31.57
N LYS A 223 -5.08 14.73 -31.65
CA LYS A 223 -4.28 13.50 -31.65
C LYS A 223 -3.66 13.29 -30.27
N VAL A 224 -3.72 12.06 -29.78
CA VAL A 224 -3.01 11.65 -28.56
C VAL A 224 -1.59 11.25 -28.95
N ILE A 225 -0.60 11.88 -28.34
CA ILE A 225 0.82 11.59 -28.52
C ILE A 225 1.35 11.10 -27.18
N PHE A 226 2.04 9.95 -27.19
CA PHE A 226 2.64 9.37 -26.00
C PHE A 226 4.14 9.67 -25.96
N SER A 227 4.66 9.92 -24.76
CA SER A 227 6.10 9.92 -24.51
C SER A 227 6.66 8.49 -24.59
N SER A 228 7.99 8.37 -24.64
CA SER A 228 8.62 7.12 -24.18
C SER A 228 8.25 6.86 -22.70
N PRO A 229 8.19 5.59 -22.25
CA PRO A 229 7.99 5.31 -20.83
C PRO A 229 9.02 6.06 -19.98
N GLN A 230 8.54 6.81 -19.01
CA GLN A 230 9.39 7.57 -18.08
C GLN A 230 9.93 6.66 -16.98
N LEU A 231 9.11 5.68 -16.57
CA LEU A 231 9.45 4.77 -15.49
C LEU A 231 8.74 3.43 -15.69
N ILE A 232 9.49 2.34 -15.51
CA ILE A 232 8.94 1.00 -15.40
C ILE A 232 9.32 0.46 -14.03
N LEU A 233 8.32 0.12 -13.20
CA LEU A 233 8.52 -0.45 -11.87
C LEU A 233 7.95 -1.85 -11.80
N LYS A 234 8.76 -2.81 -11.37
CA LYS A 234 8.29 -4.16 -11.02
C LYS A 234 8.10 -4.26 -9.52
N GLN A 235 6.90 -4.66 -9.09
CA GLN A 235 6.59 -5.01 -7.70
C GLN A 235 6.67 -6.52 -7.51
N GLN A 236 7.47 -6.98 -6.54
CA GLN A 236 7.60 -8.40 -6.18
C GLN A 236 7.56 -8.58 -4.67
N TYR A 237 6.94 -9.67 -4.22
CA TYR A 237 6.87 -10.02 -2.81
C TYR A 237 7.95 -11.07 -2.49
N GLU A 238 8.81 -10.77 -1.52
CA GLU A 238 9.86 -11.65 -0.99
C GLU A 238 9.70 -11.70 0.53
N SER A 239 8.81 -12.55 1.06
CA SER A 239 8.46 -12.56 2.50
C SER A 239 9.70 -12.54 3.40
N PRO A 240 9.82 -11.61 4.38
CA PRO A 240 8.79 -10.68 4.89
C PRO A 240 8.81 -9.29 4.23
N ARG A 241 9.48 -9.15 3.08
CA ARG A 241 9.73 -7.88 2.39
C ARG A 241 8.91 -7.78 1.12
N VAL A 242 8.69 -6.54 0.69
CA VAL A 242 8.28 -6.20 -0.66
C VAL A 242 9.46 -5.52 -1.33
N SER A 243 9.79 -5.97 -2.54
CA SER A 243 10.80 -5.34 -3.36
C SER A 243 10.14 -4.63 -4.54
N TRP A 244 10.71 -3.49 -4.88
CA TRP A 244 10.28 -2.67 -5.99
C TRP A 244 11.53 -2.26 -6.75
N ARG A 245 11.59 -2.57 -8.03
CA ARG A 245 12.79 -2.40 -8.82
C ARG A 245 12.46 -1.64 -10.11
N PRO A 246 13.22 -0.57 -10.44
CA PRO A 246 13.20 -0.03 -11.79
C PRO A 246 13.63 -1.13 -12.76
N VAL A 247 12.87 -1.29 -13.84
CA VAL A 247 13.28 -2.13 -14.97
C VAL A 247 14.05 -1.24 -15.94
N GLY A 248 15.27 -1.64 -16.29
CA GLY A 248 16.12 -0.86 -17.19
C GLY A 248 15.42 -0.56 -18.51
N LEU A 249 15.25 0.73 -18.82
CA LEU A 249 14.85 1.19 -20.13
C LEU A 249 16.10 1.19 -21.01
N SER A 250 16.25 0.19 -21.89
CA SER A 250 17.26 0.32 -22.96
C SER A 250 16.81 1.48 -23.85
N GLN A 251 17.62 2.53 -23.97
CA GLN A 251 17.43 3.54 -24.99
C GLN A 251 17.54 2.84 -26.35
N ALA A 252 16.42 2.55 -27.00
CA ALA A 252 16.41 2.32 -28.42
C ALA A 252 16.82 3.64 -29.06
N THR A 253 18.04 3.69 -29.58
CA THR A 253 18.57 4.80 -30.36
C THR A 253 17.61 5.03 -31.52
N MET A 254 16.84 6.11 -31.49
CA MET A 254 16.14 6.55 -32.70
C MET A 254 17.21 7.02 -33.67
N ALA A 255 17.49 6.19 -34.67
CA ALA A 255 18.21 6.64 -35.86
C ALA A 255 17.36 7.76 -36.50
N ALA A 256 18.01 8.91 -36.68
CA ALA A 256 17.48 10.10 -37.31
C ALA A 256 17.13 9.88 -38.79
#